data_AF-A0A842VTT9-F1
#
_entry.id   AF-A0A842VTT9-F1
#
_cell.length_a   1.000
_cell.length_b   1.000
_cell.length_c   1.000
_cell.angle_alpha   90.00
_cell.angle_beta   90.00
_cell.angle_gamma   90.00
#
_symmetry.space_group_name_H-M   'P 1'
#
loop_
_entity.id
_entity.type
_entity.pdbx_description
1 polymer ?
#
loop_
_entity_poly.entity_id
_entity_poly.type
_entity_poly.pdbx_seq_one_letter_code
_entity_poly.pdbx_strand_id
1 'polypeptide(L)'
;MEKNDYRIYFLAIILWVCLTPLVYAWQTNINTSYADVAFSGESSGDWSGYSVSLAGDVNGDNYGDFLIGAYRNDEGGEEIGQVYMLYG
;
A
#
# COMPACT_ATOMS: atom_id res chain seq x y z
N MET A 1 44.45 -9.94 28.00
CA MET A 1 43.76 -9.65 26.72
C MET A 1 42.69 -10.70 26.58
N GLU A 2 41.47 -10.33 26.97
CA GLU A 2 40.31 -11.21 27.06
C GLU A 2 39.86 -11.59 25.65
N LYS A 3 39.68 -12.89 25.38
CA LYS A 3 39.22 -13.38 24.08
C LYS A 3 37.76 -12.97 23.91
N ASN A 4 37.49 -12.06 22.97
CA ASN A 4 36.14 -11.73 22.53
C ASN A 4 35.42 -13.01 22.08
N ASP A 5 34.44 -13.47 22.86
CA ASP A 5 33.68 -14.68 22.56
C ASP A 5 32.49 -14.33 21.65
N TYR A 6 32.76 -14.27 20.35
CA TYR A 6 31.78 -13.98 19.29
C TYR A 6 30.59 -14.94 19.28
N ARG A 7 30.68 -16.08 19.97
CA ARG A 7 29.62 -17.10 20.09
C ARG A 7 28.40 -16.57 20.84
N ILE A 8 28.60 -15.68 21.82
CA ILE A 8 27.50 -15.08 22.60
C ILE A 8 26.70 -14.11 21.72
N TYR A 9 27.39 -13.28 20.92
CA TYR A 9 26.75 -12.34 20.00
C TYR A 9 26.00 -13.03 18.86
N PHE A 10 26.57 -14.11 18.32
CA PHE A 10 25.95 -14.89 17.26
C PHE A 10 24.64 -15.55 17.71
N LEU A 11 24.60 -16.10 18.92
CA LEU A 11 23.38 -16.66 19.50
C LEU A 11 22.34 -15.57 19.84
N ALA A 12 22.77 -14.39 20.30
CA ALA A 12 21.87 -13.27 20.57
C ALA A 12 21.19 -12.74 19.29
N ILE A 13 21.92 -12.66 18.18
CA ILE A 13 21.38 -12.24 16.88
C ILE A 13 20.37 -13.28 16.35
N ILE A 14 20.68 -14.57 16.45
CA ILE A 14 19.76 -15.63 16.05
C ILE A 14 18.49 -15.63 16.90
N LEU A 15 18.62 -15.43 18.22
CA LEU A 15 17.47 -15.35 19.11
C LEU A 15 16.59 -14.12 18.80
N TRP A 16 17.19 -12.97 18.50
CA TRP A 16 16.48 -11.76 18.12
C TRP A 16 15.77 -11.91 16.77
N VAL A 17 16.44 -12.46 15.76
CA VAL A 17 15.89 -12.72 14.41
C VAL A 17 14.81 -13.79 14.41
N CYS A 18 14.90 -14.81 15.27
CA CYS A 18 13.90 -15.88 15.35
C CYS A 18 12.65 -15.49 16.16
N LEU A 19 12.76 -14.45 17.01
CA LEU A 19 11.65 -13.89 17.79
C LEU A 19 10.95 -12.72 17.09
N THR A 20 11.57 -12.08 16.08
CA THR A 20 10.92 -10.97 15.35
C THR A 20 9.58 -11.34 14.72
N PRO A 21 9.34 -12.54 14.15
CA PRO A 21 8.05 -12.86 13.54
C PRO A 21 6.91 -12.95 14.56
N LEU A 22 7.21 -13.09 15.85
CA LEU A 22 6.21 -13.19 16.94
C LEU A 22 5.75 -11.82 17.46
N VAL A 23 6.44 -10.72 17.11
CA VAL A 23 6.08 -9.35 17.53
C VAL A 23 5.23 -8.63 16.48
N TYR A 24 5.23 -9.07 15.22
CA TYR A 24 4.45 -8.43 14.14
C TYR A 24 3.07 -9.07 13.88
N ALA A 25 2.67 -10.02 14.71
CA ALA A 25 1.37 -10.64 14.59
C ALA A 25 0.27 -9.66 15.06
N TRP A 26 -0.51 -9.15 14.10
CA TRP A 26 -1.84 -8.52 14.23
C TRP A 26 -1.91 -7.02 14.58
N GLN A 27 -1.27 -6.18 13.78
CA GLN A 27 -1.69 -4.78 13.69
C GLN A 27 -3.02 -4.69 12.92
N THR A 28 -4.14 -4.63 13.63
CA THR A 28 -5.50 -4.51 13.02
C THR A 28 -5.83 -3.08 12.58
N ASN A 29 -5.00 -2.11 12.97
CA ASN A 29 -5.15 -0.70 12.64
C ASN A 29 -3.84 -0.17 12.07
N ILE A 30 -3.79 -0.08 10.75
CA ILE A 30 -2.70 0.56 10.02
C ILE A 30 -3.00 2.05 9.99
N ASN A 31 -2.11 2.87 10.53
CA ASN A 31 -2.25 4.31 10.46
C ASN A 31 -2.05 4.76 9.01
N THR A 32 -2.95 5.59 8.49
CA THR A 32 -2.84 6.16 7.14
C THR A 32 -1.60 7.03 6.98
N SER A 33 -0.96 7.49 8.06
CA SER A 33 0.35 8.14 8.02
C SER A 33 1.48 7.24 7.50
N TYR A 34 1.27 5.93 7.43
CA TYR A 34 2.20 4.97 6.84
C TYR A 34 1.90 4.66 5.37
N ALA A 35 0.93 5.34 4.75
CA ALA A 35 0.67 5.13 3.33
C ALA A 35 1.88 5.59 2.50
N ASP A 36 2.34 4.73 1.60
CA ASP A 36 3.43 5.07 0.67
C ASP A 36 2.97 6.09 -0.38
N VAL A 37 1.70 6.02 -0.78
CA VAL A 37 1.09 6.87 -1.82
C VAL A 37 -0.33 7.28 -1.41
N ALA A 38 -0.72 8.50 -1.77
CA ALA A 38 -2.08 9.01 -1.65
C ALA A 38 -2.50 9.67 -2.97
N PHE A 39 -3.69 9.32 -3.46
CA PHE A 39 -4.29 9.90 -4.66
C PHE A 39 -5.36 10.91 -4.26
N SER A 40 -5.30 12.11 -4.83
CA SER A 40 -6.31 13.15 -4.63
C SER A 40 -7.27 13.16 -5.80
N GLY A 41 -8.57 13.37 -5.51
CA GLY A 41 -9.57 13.60 -6.56
C GLY A 41 -9.34 14.92 -7.28
N GLU A 42 -9.87 15.03 -8.50
CA GLU A 42 -9.67 16.19 -9.36
C GLU A 42 -10.46 17.42 -8.89
N SER A 43 -11.74 17.22 -8.56
CA SER A 43 -12.63 18.28 -8.10
C SER A 43 -13.44 17.87 -6.87
N SER A 44 -13.89 18.88 -6.13
CA SER A 44 -14.77 18.68 -4.98
C SER A 44 -16.13 18.21 -5.46
N GLY A 45 -16.61 17.10 -4.90
CA GLY A 45 -17.93 16.57 -5.24
C GLY A 45 -17.91 15.49 -6.33
N ASP A 46 -16.75 15.11 -6.87
CA ASP A 46 -16.63 14.03 -7.87
C ASP A 46 -16.72 12.62 -7.26
N TRP A 47 -16.54 12.53 -5.93
CA TRP A 47 -16.49 11.27 -5.17
C TRP A 47 -15.46 10.26 -5.71
N SER A 48 -14.26 10.74 -6.05
CA SER A 48 -13.12 9.86 -6.38
C SER A 48 -12.84 8.87 -5.26
N GLY A 49 -12.61 7.60 -5.61
CA GLY A 49 -12.37 6.53 -4.64
C GLY A 49 -13.66 5.89 -4.10
N TYR A 50 -14.83 6.25 -4.64
CA TYR A 50 -16.10 5.62 -4.27
C TYR A 50 -16.12 4.10 -4.55
N SER A 51 -15.47 3.69 -5.65
CA SER A 51 -15.23 2.29 -5.97
C SER A 51 -13.78 2.08 -6.41
N VAL A 52 -13.22 0.92 -6.04
CA VAL A 52 -11.89 0.48 -6.43
C VAL A 52 -11.94 -0.98 -6.87
N SER A 53 -11.16 -1.33 -7.90
CA SER A 53 -11.01 -2.72 -8.34
C SER A 53 -9.59 -2.98 -8.81
N LEU A 54 -9.08 -4.19 -8.56
CA LEU A 54 -7.87 -4.67 -9.20
C LEU A 54 -8.14 -4.89 -10.70
N ALA A 55 -7.21 -4.48 -11.55
CA ALA A 55 -7.24 -4.69 -12.99
C ALA A 55 -6.23 -5.75 -13.46
N GLY A 56 -5.26 -6.11 -12.61
CA GLY A 56 -4.13 -6.96 -12.99
C GLY A 56 -3.07 -6.16 -13.72
N ASP A 57 -2.08 -6.82 -14.32
CA ASP A 57 -1.05 -6.15 -15.15
C ASP A 57 -1.60 -5.89 -16.56
N VAL A 58 -2.10 -4.69 -16.80
CA VAL A 58 -2.70 -4.28 -18.08
C VAL A 58 -1.64 -3.73 -19.03
N ASN A 59 -0.58 -3.10 -18.51
CA ASN A 59 0.44 -2.44 -19.32
C ASN A 59 1.67 -3.35 -19.63
N GLY A 60 1.80 -4.50 -18.98
CA GLY A 60 2.84 -5.51 -19.18
C GLY A 60 4.15 -5.26 -18.41
N ASP A 61 4.12 -4.50 -17.32
CA ASP A 61 5.31 -4.19 -16.51
C ASP A 61 5.58 -5.17 -15.35
N ASN A 62 4.72 -6.18 -15.19
CA ASN A 62 4.69 -7.16 -14.12
C ASN A 62 4.24 -6.63 -12.74
N TYR A 63 3.67 -5.43 -12.67
CA TYR A 63 2.99 -4.90 -11.48
C TYR A 63 1.48 -4.93 -11.66
N GLY A 64 0.75 -4.98 -10.55
CA GLY A 64 -0.71 -5.06 -10.57
C GLY A 64 -1.34 -3.67 -10.65
N ASP A 65 -2.09 -3.41 -11.71
CA ASP A 65 -2.83 -2.16 -11.92
C ASP A 65 -4.19 -2.19 -11.23
N PHE A 66 -4.78 -1.00 -11.07
CA PHE A 66 -6.09 -0.84 -10.47
C PHE A 66 -6.90 0.31 -11.06
N LEU A 67 -8.21 0.21 -10.88
CA LEU A 67 -9.20 1.20 -11.32
C LEU A 67 -9.74 1.97 -10.11
N ILE A 68 -9.92 3.27 -10.27
CA ILE A 68 -10.63 4.14 -9.33
C ILE A 68 -11.85 4.75 -10.04
N GLY A 69 -13.03 4.66 -9.42
CA GLY A 69 -14.24 5.34 -9.85
C GLY A 69 -14.44 6.70 -9.16
N ALA A 70 -14.87 7.69 -9.94
CA ALA A 70 -15.40 8.98 -9.48
C ALA A 70 -16.78 9.18 -10.10
N TYR A 71 -17.83 8.65 -9.46
CA TYR A 71 -19.14 8.49 -10.09
C TYR A 71 -19.90 9.80 -10.33
N ARG A 72 -19.43 10.92 -9.77
CA ARG A 72 -20.01 12.27 -9.98
C ARG A 72 -19.09 13.24 -10.71
N ASN A 73 -18.03 12.73 -11.33
CA ASN A 73 -17.19 13.60 -12.14
C ASN A 73 -18.02 14.23 -13.28
N ASP A 74 -17.83 15.54 -13.47
CA ASP A 74 -18.62 16.36 -14.40
C ASP A 74 -17.92 16.58 -15.76
N GLU A 75 -16.77 15.93 -15.98
CA GLU A 75 -16.00 16.10 -17.22
C GLU A 75 -16.77 15.50 -18.40
N GLY A 76 -17.34 16.38 -19.23
CA GLY A 76 -18.17 16.00 -20.39
C GLY A 76 -19.68 16.00 -20.14
N GLY A 77 -20.15 16.33 -18.93
CA GLY A 77 -21.58 16.46 -18.59
C GLY A 77 -21.85 16.35 -17.09
N GLU A 78 -23.03 16.79 -16.63
CA GLU A 78 -23.40 16.77 -15.21
C GLU A 78 -23.49 15.34 -14.65
N GLU A 79 -22.70 15.05 -13.62
CA GLU A 79 -22.54 13.80 -12.87
C GLU A 79 -22.43 12.54 -13.76
N ILE A 80 -21.79 12.64 -14.94
CA ILE A 80 -21.71 11.51 -15.87
C ILE A 80 -20.68 10.44 -15.44
N GLY A 81 -19.78 10.81 -14.53
CA GLY A 81 -18.82 9.93 -13.90
C GLY A 81 -17.57 9.70 -14.75
N GLN A 82 -16.49 9.29 -14.07
CA GLN A 82 -15.23 8.94 -14.72
C GLN A 82 -14.56 7.75 -14.03
N VAL A 83 -13.79 6.99 -14.80
CA VAL A 83 -12.99 5.86 -14.33
C VAL A 83 -11.54 6.10 -14.72
N TYR A 84 -10.66 5.98 -13.73
CA TYR A 84 -9.22 6.18 -13.86
C TYR A 84 -8.50 4.84 -13.75
N MET A 85 -7.52 4.60 -14.62
CA MET A 85 -6.57 3.48 -14.52
C MET A 85 -5.26 3.99 -13.94
N LEU A 86 -4.76 3.31 -12.92
CA LEU A 86 -3.48 3.61 -12.30
C LEU A 86 -2.57 2.40 -12.45
N TYR A 87 -1.40 2.63 -13.05
CA TYR A 87 -0.37 1.62 -13.22
C TYR A 87 0.47 1.45 -11.95
N GLY A 88 0.85 0.20 -11.67
CA GLY A 88 1.60 -0.21 -10.49
C GLY A 88 3.10 0.07 -10.50
#